data_AF-A0A7S4HPZ7-F1
#
_entry.id   AF-A0A7S4HPZ7-F1
#
_cell.length_a   1.000
_cell.length_b   1.000
_cell.length_c   1.000
_cell.angle_alpha   90.00
_cell.angle_beta   90.00
_cell.angle_gamma   90.00
#
_symmetry.space_group_name_H-M   'P 1'
#
loop_
_entity.id
_entity.type
_entity.pdbx_description
1 polymer ?
#
loop_
_entity_poly.entity_id
_entity_poly.type
_entity_poly.pdbx_seq_one_letter_code
_entity_poly.pdbx_strand_id
1 'polypeptide(L)'
;RRSEFGGPDEYGTTYESRVWSHKWALYTLGGGQGWSSEEGVRVYDYHISSGVWGTSGSDINRIGVITHETGHYLGLLDMYDYNKPGQGVGNYCLMGNSWGSDNTQYYPPLLSPWSKMRAGWLTPTEIRASGTYHLRPSHTYEDAYKISEGYPPGEYLLIENRRRGRAVEAYFYDDTFPGADDVKPLGLIIYHVDESENDWNQEGYPGQTGFTDPWPNNGNHYKVSVLQADGNYHLERGSSQGDRFDFYRGDAGAGYVNLLDHGGTGFFPNTDSYRGGIYNAGRPGHRILNIGPSSDSMSFYVEMAPPTAPPTEAPTDDPTSAPTEAPTTAPTEGPTEAPAGGPTVTPTGGPA
;
A
#
# COMPACT_ATOMS: atom_id res chain seq x y z
N ARG A 1 8.75 34.30 -4.42
CA ARG A 1 9.98 33.47 -4.34
C ARG A 1 9.65 32.18 -3.65
N ARG A 2 10.31 31.10 -4.04
CA ARG A 2 10.02 29.74 -3.57
C ARG A 2 10.35 29.57 -2.09
N SER A 3 9.49 28.96 -1.27
CA SER A 3 9.82 28.67 0.15
C SER A 3 10.43 27.28 0.35
N GLU A 4 10.34 26.40 -0.65
CA GLU A 4 10.89 25.04 -0.59
C GLU A 4 12.42 25.01 -0.49
N PHE A 5 13.08 26.15 -0.72
CA PHE A 5 14.47 26.37 -0.34
C PHE A 5 14.54 27.06 1.02
N GLY A 6 15.18 26.39 1.98
CA GLY A 6 15.53 26.99 3.27
C GLY A 6 16.48 28.19 3.15
N GLY A 7 16.66 28.92 4.24
CA GLY A 7 17.50 30.12 4.30
C GLY A 7 16.78 31.42 3.88
N PRO A 8 17.48 32.56 3.90
CA PRO A 8 16.95 33.82 3.41
C PRO A 8 17.04 33.94 1.89
N ASP A 9 16.16 34.75 1.30
CA ASP A 9 16.30 35.21 -0.08
C ASP A 9 17.25 36.41 -0.22
N GLU A 10 17.48 36.90 -1.46
CA GLU A 10 18.37 38.05 -1.71
C GLU A 10 17.88 39.37 -1.07
N TYR A 11 16.67 39.42 -0.52
CA TYR A 11 16.16 40.55 0.25
C TYR A 11 16.15 40.28 1.77
N GLY A 12 16.73 39.16 2.21
CA GLY A 12 16.77 38.77 3.63
C GLY A 12 15.49 38.14 4.15
N THR A 13 14.52 37.84 3.28
CA THR A 13 13.23 37.24 3.66
C THR A 13 13.39 35.73 3.86
N THR A 14 13.00 35.22 5.03
CA THR A 14 13.10 33.79 5.37
C THR A 14 12.02 32.96 4.67
N TYR A 15 12.11 31.63 4.75
CA TYR A 15 11.18 30.74 4.05
C TYR A 15 9.74 30.82 4.60
N GLU A 16 9.57 31.15 5.88
CA GLU A 16 8.26 31.30 6.54
C GLU A 16 7.46 32.48 5.99
N SER A 17 8.14 33.47 5.40
CA SER A 17 7.52 34.65 4.78
C SER A 17 7.42 34.54 3.25
N ARG A 18 7.68 33.34 2.71
CA ARG A 18 7.54 33.01 1.28
C ARG A 18 6.39 32.01 1.11
N VAL A 19 5.79 31.98 -0.08
CA VAL A 19 4.67 31.07 -0.36
C VAL A 19 5.21 29.69 -0.73
N TRP A 20 4.79 28.67 0.02
CA TRP A 20 5.01 27.26 -0.29
C TRP A 20 4.16 26.85 -1.46
N SER A 21 4.71 26.11 -2.42
CA SER A 21 3.91 25.59 -3.53
C SER A 21 2.87 24.61 -2.99
N HIS A 22 1.61 24.80 -3.33
CA HIS A 22 0.52 23.93 -2.88
C HIS A 22 -0.70 24.06 -3.78
N LYS A 23 -1.55 23.02 -3.77
CA LYS A 23 -2.95 23.07 -4.18
C LYS A 23 -3.84 23.31 -2.96
N TRP A 24 -4.77 24.26 -3.07
CA TRP A 24 -5.74 24.53 -2.01
C TRP A 24 -7.06 25.07 -2.58
N ALA A 25 -7.96 25.47 -1.70
CA ALA A 25 -9.23 26.09 -2.05
C ALA A 25 -9.42 27.41 -1.31
N LEU A 26 -9.99 28.41 -2.00
CA LEU A 26 -10.30 29.73 -1.46
C LEU A 26 -11.59 29.72 -0.60
N TYR A 27 -11.80 28.69 0.21
CA TYR A 27 -13.03 28.50 1.00
C TYR A 27 -13.21 29.57 2.09
N THR A 28 -12.16 30.31 2.45
CA THR A 28 -12.25 31.43 3.40
C THR A 28 -12.76 32.72 2.75
N LEU A 29 -12.82 32.77 1.42
CA LEU A 29 -13.30 33.92 0.65
C LEU A 29 -14.76 33.75 0.24
N GLY A 30 -15.44 34.89 0.01
CA GLY A 30 -16.81 34.91 -0.50
C GLY A 30 -17.82 34.14 0.36
N GLY A 31 -17.59 34.04 1.68
CA GLY A 31 -18.45 33.29 2.59
C GLY A 31 -18.48 31.78 2.30
N GLY A 32 -17.38 31.19 1.83
CA GLY A 32 -17.33 29.78 1.45
C GLY A 32 -17.52 29.49 -0.03
N GLN A 33 -17.79 30.53 -0.84
CA GLN A 33 -18.07 30.39 -2.27
C GLN A 33 -16.84 30.61 -3.16
N GLY A 34 -15.68 30.92 -2.58
CA GLY A 34 -14.47 31.26 -3.31
C GLY A 34 -14.36 32.75 -3.61
N TRP A 35 -13.39 33.10 -4.45
CA TRP A 35 -13.18 34.46 -4.92
C TRP A 35 -14.00 34.73 -6.18
N SER A 36 -14.53 35.95 -6.32
CA SER A 36 -15.23 36.41 -7.53
C SER A 36 -14.60 37.71 -8.02
N SER A 37 -14.34 37.79 -9.32
CA SER A 37 -13.89 39.02 -9.97
C SER A 37 -15.04 40.01 -10.17
N GLU A 38 -14.69 41.28 -10.42
CA GLU A 38 -15.67 42.31 -10.82
C GLU A 38 -16.36 41.98 -12.15
N GLU A 39 -15.71 41.17 -13.00
CA GLU A 39 -16.23 40.71 -14.29
C GLU A 39 -17.11 39.45 -14.18
N GLY A 40 -17.35 38.95 -12.97
CA GLY A 40 -18.23 37.79 -12.72
C GLY A 40 -17.56 36.41 -12.87
N VAL A 41 -16.23 36.36 -12.97
CA VAL A 41 -15.47 35.08 -12.98
C VAL A 41 -15.29 34.60 -11.54
N ARG A 42 -15.47 33.30 -11.30
CA ARG A 42 -15.28 32.68 -9.98
C ARG A 42 -14.08 31.75 -9.97
N VAL A 43 -13.31 31.81 -8.88
CA VAL A 43 -12.17 30.94 -8.63
C VAL A 43 -12.33 30.32 -7.23
N TYR A 44 -12.23 28.99 -7.16
CA TYR A 44 -12.33 28.25 -5.90
C TYR A 44 -11.05 27.47 -5.64
N ASP A 45 -10.76 26.46 -6.46
CA ASP A 45 -9.51 25.71 -6.40
C ASP A 45 -8.38 26.47 -7.09
N TYR A 46 -7.23 26.57 -6.41
CA TYR A 46 -6.00 27.11 -6.97
C TYR A 46 -4.83 26.13 -6.71
N HIS A 47 -3.82 26.17 -7.56
CA HIS A 47 -2.46 25.79 -7.16
C HIS A 47 -1.57 26.97 -7.41
N ILE A 48 -0.53 27.06 -6.60
CA ILE A 48 0.51 28.06 -6.75
C ILE A 48 1.85 27.35 -6.77
N SER A 49 2.72 27.80 -7.67
CA SER A 49 4.10 27.35 -7.73
C SER A 49 5.00 28.56 -7.99
N SER A 50 6.25 28.49 -7.54
CA SER A 50 7.22 29.55 -7.85
C SER A 50 7.45 29.65 -9.36
N GLY A 51 7.50 30.86 -9.91
CA GLY A 51 7.94 31.10 -11.29
C GLY A 51 9.47 31.08 -11.45
N VAL A 52 10.22 31.27 -10.36
CA VAL A 52 11.69 31.38 -10.35
C VAL A 52 12.31 30.22 -9.58
N TRP A 53 13.43 29.70 -10.09
CA TRP A 53 14.27 28.70 -9.45
C TRP A 53 15.17 29.32 -8.38
N GLY A 54 15.22 28.71 -7.19
CA GLY A 54 16.05 29.18 -6.08
C GLY A 54 15.44 30.36 -5.31
N THR A 55 16.29 31.00 -4.50
CA THR A 55 15.91 32.13 -3.63
C THR A 55 16.22 33.49 -4.25
N SER A 56 16.87 33.54 -5.41
CA SER A 56 17.22 34.75 -6.15
C SER A 56 17.42 34.46 -7.64
N GLY A 57 17.57 35.50 -8.44
CA GLY A 57 17.84 35.38 -9.88
C GLY A 57 16.60 35.30 -10.76
N SER A 58 16.79 34.83 -12.00
CA SER A 58 15.80 34.87 -13.08
C SER A 58 15.59 33.52 -13.77
N ASP A 59 16.23 32.45 -13.28
CA ASP A 59 16.06 31.13 -13.87
C ASP A 59 14.62 30.65 -13.65
N ILE A 60 14.02 30.06 -14.67
CA ILE A 60 12.67 29.52 -14.58
C ILE A 60 12.63 28.32 -13.63
N ASN A 61 11.53 28.20 -12.85
CA ASN A 61 11.35 27.04 -11.98
C ASN A 61 11.29 25.72 -12.80
N ARG A 62 11.62 24.62 -12.12
CA ARG A 62 11.74 23.29 -12.74
C ARG A 62 10.43 22.52 -12.69
N ILE A 63 10.33 21.53 -13.56
CA ILE A 63 9.06 20.85 -13.87
C ILE A 63 8.50 20.05 -12.69
N GLY A 64 9.36 19.44 -11.86
CA GLY A 64 8.96 18.49 -10.81
C GLY A 64 7.79 18.94 -9.92
N VAL A 65 7.96 20.04 -9.18
CA VAL A 65 6.89 20.54 -8.29
C VAL A 65 5.68 21.04 -9.08
N ILE A 66 5.88 21.70 -10.22
CA ILE A 66 4.75 22.15 -11.05
C ILE A 66 3.88 20.96 -11.47
N THR A 67 4.51 19.85 -11.89
CA THR A 67 3.78 18.63 -12.27
C THR A 67 3.10 17.95 -11.09
N HIS A 68 3.72 17.96 -9.91
CA HIS A 68 3.14 17.39 -8.70
C HIS A 68 1.87 18.16 -8.26
N GLU A 69 1.95 19.50 -8.20
CA GLU A 69 0.77 20.33 -7.89
C GLU A 69 -0.33 20.21 -8.94
N THR A 70 0.06 20.08 -10.23
CA THR A 70 -0.89 19.80 -11.31
C THR A 70 -1.55 18.42 -11.13
N GLY A 71 -0.83 17.45 -10.57
CA GLY A 71 -1.40 16.14 -10.20
C GLY A 71 -2.57 16.25 -9.22
N HIS A 72 -2.48 17.12 -8.21
CA HIS A 72 -3.60 17.35 -7.29
C HIS A 72 -4.85 17.91 -7.97
N TYR A 73 -4.69 18.73 -9.01
CA TYR A 73 -5.82 19.18 -9.82
C TYR A 73 -6.51 18.06 -10.57
N LEU A 74 -5.75 17.04 -10.95
CA LEU A 74 -6.27 15.84 -11.59
C LEU A 74 -6.85 14.84 -10.58
N GLY A 75 -6.96 15.24 -9.30
CA GLY A 75 -7.54 14.42 -8.23
C GLY A 75 -6.57 13.42 -7.59
N LEU A 76 -5.27 13.56 -7.87
CA LEU A 76 -4.23 12.73 -7.25
C LEU A 76 -3.94 13.19 -5.82
N LEU A 77 -3.67 12.23 -4.94
CA LEU A 77 -3.30 12.49 -3.55
C LEU A 77 -1.79 12.43 -3.41
N ASP A 78 -1.26 13.11 -2.39
CA ASP A 78 0.10 12.89 -1.93
C ASP A 78 0.27 11.44 -1.50
N MET A 79 1.43 10.89 -1.83
CA MET A 79 1.80 9.51 -1.54
C MET A 79 3.14 9.43 -0.80
N TYR A 80 3.58 10.52 -0.18
CA TYR A 80 4.70 10.54 0.76
C TYR A 80 4.20 10.55 2.20
N ASP A 81 5.06 10.11 3.12
CA ASP A 81 4.80 10.20 4.55
C ASP A 81 5.12 11.62 5.07
N TYR A 82 4.11 12.26 5.66
CA TYR A 82 4.16 13.59 6.25
C TYR A 82 4.77 13.59 7.66
N ASN A 83 4.69 12.47 8.39
CA ASN A 83 5.04 12.41 9.81
C ASN A 83 6.51 12.06 10.06
N LYS A 84 7.23 11.53 9.07
CA LYS A 84 8.64 11.11 9.12
C LYS A 84 8.86 9.98 10.16
N PRO A 85 9.78 9.02 9.91
CA PRO A 85 10.88 9.08 8.94
C PRO A 85 10.56 8.55 7.53
N GLY A 86 9.41 7.92 7.32
CA GLY A 86 9.02 7.28 6.07
C GLY A 86 9.08 8.17 4.81
N GLN A 87 9.07 7.51 3.65
CA GLN A 87 9.07 8.15 2.33
C GLN A 87 7.80 7.86 1.52
N GLY A 88 6.80 7.16 2.10
CA GLY A 88 5.65 6.64 1.36
C GLY A 88 6.11 5.81 0.15
N VAL A 89 5.67 6.15 -1.06
CA VAL A 89 6.10 5.47 -2.30
C VAL A 89 7.40 6.03 -2.91
N GLY A 90 8.03 7.05 -2.32
CA GLY A 90 9.32 7.59 -2.74
C GLY A 90 9.44 7.86 -4.25
N ASN A 91 10.56 7.42 -4.85
CA ASN A 91 10.86 7.57 -6.28
C ASN A 91 9.98 6.70 -7.21
N TYR A 92 9.03 5.94 -6.66
CA TYR A 92 8.12 5.09 -7.44
C TYR A 92 6.82 5.80 -7.82
N CYS A 93 6.62 7.07 -7.45
CA CYS A 93 5.51 7.89 -7.96
C CYS A 93 5.85 9.38 -7.92
N LEU A 94 5.42 10.16 -8.93
CA LEU A 94 5.46 11.64 -8.91
C LEU A 94 4.84 12.22 -7.63
N MET A 95 3.78 11.57 -7.14
CA MET A 95 3.07 11.99 -5.93
C MET A 95 3.78 11.59 -4.64
N GLY A 96 4.83 10.76 -4.71
CA GLY A 96 5.69 10.41 -3.56
C GLY A 96 7.00 11.21 -3.52
N ASN A 97 7.57 11.56 -4.68
CA ASN A 97 8.75 12.42 -4.74
C ASN A 97 8.80 13.26 -6.01
N SER A 98 8.40 14.53 -5.93
CA SER A 98 8.46 15.47 -7.05
C SER A 98 9.87 15.98 -7.37
N TRP A 99 10.85 15.74 -6.50
CA TRP A 99 12.22 16.20 -6.69
C TRP A 99 13.05 15.27 -7.57
N GLY A 100 12.53 14.07 -7.82
CA GLY A 100 13.28 13.01 -8.45
C GLY A 100 14.34 12.47 -7.52
N SER A 101 14.91 11.33 -7.91
CA SER A 101 16.01 10.72 -7.19
C SER A 101 17.21 11.66 -7.13
N ASP A 102 17.49 12.45 -8.18
CA ASP A 102 18.67 13.32 -8.26
C ASP A 102 18.52 14.69 -7.56
N ASN A 103 17.38 14.94 -6.91
CA ASN A 103 17.01 16.20 -6.27
C ASN A 103 17.06 17.44 -7.18
N THR A 104 17.15 17.26 -8.49
CA THR A 104 17.20 18.39 -9.42
C THR A 104 15.83 18.87 -9.82
N GLN A 105 14.74 18.10 -9.63
CA GLN A 105 13.40 18.37 -10.19
C GLN A 105 13.33 18.41 -11.73
N TYR A 106 14.42 18.12 -12.45
CA TYR A 106 14.37 18.01 -13.92
C TYR A 106 13.73 16.69 -14.36
N TYR A 107 13.90 15.66 -13.55
CA TYR A 107 13.47 14.30 -13.86
C TYR A 107 12.60 13.78 -12.70
N PRO A 108 11.38 14.30 -12.52
CA PRO A 108 10.46 13.69 -11.57
C PRO A 108 10.11 12.26 -12.02
N PRO A 109 9.79 11.35 -11.09
CA PRO A 109 9.43 9.99 -11.41
C PRO A 109 8.06 9.93 -12.11
N LEU A 110 7.82 8.84 -12.83
CA LEU A 110 6.51 8.54 -13.40
C LEU A 110 5.44 8.38 -12.32
N LEU A 111 4.19 8.62 -12.70
CA LEU A 111 3.04 8.20 -11.91
C LEU A 111 3.00 6.67 -11.77
N SER A 112 2.69 6.19 -10.57
CA SER A 112 2.43 4.78 -10.32
C SER A 112 1.13 4.32 -11.03
N PRO A 113 0.91 3.01 -11.20
CA PRO A 113 -0.32 2.48 -11.78
C PRO A 113 -1.54 2.90 -10.96
N TRP A 114 -1.42 2.98 -9.63
CA TRP A 114 -2.48 3.48 -8.76
C TRP A 114 -2.87 4.92 -9.08
N SER A 115 -1.88 5.81 -9.25
CA SER A 115 -2.16 7.20 -9.62
C SER A 115 -2.75 7.31 -11.02
N LYS A 116 -2.24 6.52 -11.99
CA LYS A 116 -2.79 6.48 -13.35
C LYS A 116 -4.25 5.97 -13.35
N MET A 117 -4.58 4.96 -12.53
CA MET A 117 -5.96 4.50 -12.34
C MET A 117 -6.86 5.60 -11.78
N ARG A 118 -6.39 6.32 -10.75
CA ARG A 118 -7.14 7.41 -10.12
C ARG A 118 -7.40 8.58 -11.07
N ALA A 119 -6.46 8.87 -11.96
CA ALA A 119 -6.63 9.85 -13.03
C ALA A 119 -7.50 9.34 -14.21
N GLY A 120 -7.87 8.05 -14.24
CA GLY A 120 -8.58 7.42 -15.35
C GLY A 120 -7.73 7.17 -16.59
N TRP A 121 -6.41 7.16 -16.47
CA TRP A 121 -5.46 6.97 -17.57
C TRP A 121 -5.00 5.52 -17.77
N LEU A 122 -5.35 4.64 -16.84
CA LEU A 122 -4.97 3.24 -16.87
C LEU A 122 -6.08 2.37 -16.29
N THR A 123 -6.47 1.33 -17.04
CA THR A 123 -7.29 0.23 -16.53
C THR A 123 -6.43 -1.04 -16.54
N PRO A 124 -5.91 -1.50 -15.38
CA PRO A 124 -5.08 -2.69 -15.34
C PRO A 124 -5.83 -3.94 -15.80
N THR A 125 -5.10 -4.88 -16.38
CA THR A 125 -5.65 -6.20 -16.69
C THR A 125 -5.69 -7.04 -15.42
N GLU A 126 -6.85 -7.60 -15.09
CA GLU A 126 -6.98 -8.46 -13.91
C GLU A 126 -6.43 -9.86 -14.20
N ILE A 127 -5.55 -10.35 -13.33
CA ILE A 127 -5.06 -11.74 -13.34
C ILE A 127 -6.01 -12.58 -12.48
N ARG A 128 -6.61 -13.61 -13.10
CA ARG A 128 -7.60 -14.49 -12.46
C ARG A 128 -7.24 -15.98 -12.49
N ALA A 129 -6.08 -16.31 -13.06
CA ALA A 129 -5.67 -17.70 -13.23
C ALA A 129 -4.15 -17.80 -13.16
N SER A 130 -3.67 -18.94 -12.66
CA SER A 130 -2.25 -19.25 -12.72
C SER A 130 -1.78 -19.32 -14.18
N GLY A 131 -0.62 -18.75 -14.48
CA GLY A 131 -0.13 -18.70 -15.85
C GLY A 131 1.04 -17.75 -16.04
N THR A 132 1.60 -17.77 -17.25
CA THR A 132 2.66 -16.84 -17.67
C THR A 132 2.05 -15.58 -18.28
N TYR A 133 2.47 -14.43 -17.75
CA TYR A 133 2.04 -13.11 -18.18
C TYR A 133 3.22 -12.32 -18.73
N HIS A 134 2.91 -11.34 -19.58
CA HIS A 134 3.89 -10.46 -20.21
C HIS A 134 3.47 -9.00 -20.01
N LEU A 135 4.44 -8.12 -19.73
CA LEU A 135 4.16 -6.72 -19.44
C LEU A 135 5.19 -5.79 -20.08
N ARG A 136 4.70 -4.83 -20.88
CA ARG A 136 5.52 -3.82 -21.57
C ARG A 136 5.75 -2.60 -20.68
N PRO A 137 6.79 -1.77 -20.96
CA PRO A 137 7.09 -0.59 -20.17
C PRO A 137 5.91 0.37 -19.99
N SER A 138 5.56 0.69 -18.74
CA SER A 138 4.39 1.52 -18.41
C SER A 138 4.56 3.01 -18.74
N HIS A 139 5.75 3.43 -19.14
CA HIS A 139 6.04 4.77 -19.63
C HIS A 139 5.66 4.96 -21.10
N THR A 140 5.57 3.86 -21.86
CA THR A 140 5.21 3.87 -23.29
C THR A 140 3.82 3.26 -23.53
N TYR A 141 3.45 2.27 -22.73
CA TYR A 141 2.20 1.52 -22.89
C TYR A 141 1.33 1.64 -21.65
N GLU A 142 0.02 1.58 -21.83
CA GLU A 142 -0.99 1.50 -20.75
C GLU A 142 -1.07 0.08 -20.14
N ASP A 143 0.08 -0.54 -19.89
CA ASP A 143 0.18 -1.91 -19.41
C ASP A 143 0.42 -1.93 -17.89
N ALA A 144 -0.50 -2.56 -17.18
CA ALA A 144 -0.33 -3.00 -15.80
C ALA A 144 -1.19 -4.24 -15.54
N TYR A 145 -0.78 -5.09 -14.62
CA TYR A 145 -1.64 -6.14 -14.08
C TYR A 145 -2.13 -5.79 -12.69
N LYS A 146 -3.30 -6.33 -12.35
CA LYS A 146 -3.89 -6.29 -11.01
C LYS A 146 -4.23 -7.71 -10.54
N ILE A 147 -3.96 -7.99 -9.27
CA ILE A 147 -4.38 -9.22 -8.59
C ILE A 147 -5.21 -8.80 -7.37
N SER A 148 -6.54 -8.96 -7.46
CA SER A 148 -7.47 -8.68 -6.35
C SER A 148 -8.15 -9.92 -5.78
N GLU A 149 -8.20 -11.01 -6.54
CA GLU A 149 -8.71 -12.28 -6.04
C GLU A 149 -7.85 -12.76 -4.87
N GLY A 150 -8.45 -13.33 -3.82
CA GLY A 150 -7.74 -13.74 -2.61
C GLY A 150 -7.47 -12.63 -1.59
N TYR A 151 -7.73 -11.37 -1.92
CA TYR A 151 -7.64 -10.23 -0.99
C TYR A 151 -9.03 -9.77 -0.50
N PRO A 152 -9.11 -9.19 0.70
CA PRO A 152 -10.25 -8.40 1.15
C PRO A 152 -10.68 -7.32 0.14
N PRO A 153 -11.98 -6.93 0.10
CA PRO A 153 -12.44 -5.89 -0.83
C PRO A 153 -11.65 -4.59 -0.70
N GLY A 154 -11.07 -4.13 -1.81
CA GLY A 154 -10.25 -2.92 -1.86
C GLY A 154 -8.76 -3.13 -1.58
N GLU A 155 -8.33 -4.36 -1.26
CA GLU A 155 -6.91 -4.72 -1.17
C GLU A 155 -6.50 -5.51 -2.43
N TYR A 156 -5.31 -5.23 -2.97
CA TYR A 156 -4.84 -5.84 -4.22
C TYR A 156 -3.37 -5.54 -4.50
N LEU A 157 -2.76 -6.32 -5.39
CA LEU A 157 -1.47 -6.01 -5.98
C LEU A 157 -1.62 -5.29 -7.33
N LEU A 158 -0.72 -4.36 -7.61
CA LEU A 158 -0.50 -3.80 -8.94
C LEU A 158 0.92 -4.11 -9.40
N ILE A 159 1.07 -4.53 -10.65
CA ILE A 159 2.36 -4.89 -11.23
C ILE A 159 2.58 -4.03 -12.48
N GLU A 160 3.72 -3.38 -12.57
CA GLU A 160 4.16 -2.70 -13.80
C GLU A 160 5.63 -2.98 -14.11
N ASN A 161 6.01 -2.73 -15.35
CA ASN A 161 7.37 -2.87 -15.86
C ASN A 161 7.89 -1.45 -16.05
N ARG A 162 8.92 -1.10 -15.28
CA ARG A 162 9.61 0.18 -15.43
C ARG A 162 10.86 -0.07 -16.24
N ARG A 163 11.17 0.87 -17.13
CA ARG A 163 12.32 0.78 -18.04
C ARG A 163 12.80 2.20 -18.23
N ARG A 164 14.10 2.38 -18.09
CA ARG A 164 14.76 3.64 -18.42
C ARG A 164 14.45 4.02 -19.87
N GLY A 165 13.74 5.13 -20.00
CA GLY A 165 13.47 5.80 -21.25
C GLY A 165 14.16 7.16 -21.28
N ARG A 166 14.30 7.74 -22.48
CA ARG A 166 14.76 9.14 -22.61
C ARG A 166 13.70 10.04 -21.98
N ALA A 167 13.97 10.53 -20.76
CA ALA A 167 13.40 11.72 -20.10
C ALA A 167 12.47 11.57 -18.88
N VAL A 168 12.10 10.38 -18.37
CA VAL A 168 11.07 10.32 -17.29
C VAL A 168 11.35 9.40 -16.09
N GLU A 169 12.42 8.60 -16.13
CA GLU A 169 12.83 7.83 -14.94
C GLU A 169 14.23 8.25 -14.55
N ALA A 170 14.31 9.16 -13.58
CA ALA A 170 15.56 9.61 -13.00
C ALA A 170 16.32 8.44 -12.39
N TYR A 171 17.61 8.47 -12.65
CA TYR A 171 18.66 7.66 -12.08
C TYR A 171 18.45 7.38 -10.58
N PHE A 172 18.23 6.13 -10.17
CA PHE A 172 18.56 5.78 -8.79
C PHE A 172 20.07 6.01 -8.61
N TYR A 173 20.45 6.84 -7.62
CA TYR A 173 21.81 7.42 -7.49
C TYR A 173 22.95 6.40 -7.47
N ASP A 174 22.68 5.15 -7.10
CA ASP A 174 23.69 4.08 -7.02
C ASP A 174 24.03 3.45 -8.37
N ASP A 175 23.41 3.91 -9.45
CA ASP A 175 23.50 3.30 -10.77
C ASP A 175 24.44 4.05 -11.72
N THR A 176 25.65 4.31 -11.25
CA THR A 176 26.76 4.83 -12.05
C THR A 176 27.22 3.80 -13.08
N PHE A 177 26.54 3.73 -14.23
CA PHE A 177 27.15 3.22 -15.45
C PHE A 177 27.77 4.39 -16.22
N PRO A 178 29.11 4.49 -16.31
CA PRO A 178 29.75 5.52 -17.09
C PRO A 178 29.52 5.25 -18.59
N GLY A 179 28.77 6.14 -19.25
CA GLY A 179 28.55 6.13 -20.70
C GLY A 179 27.07 6.08 -21.11
N ALA A 180 26.41 7.24 -21.16
CA ALA A 180 25.22 7.41 -21.99
C ALA A 180 25.60 7.07 -23.45
N ASP A 181 24.94 6.12 -24.11
CA ASP A 181 23.74 6.40 -24.92
C ASP A 181 22.71 5.23 -24.99
N ASP A 182 22.89 4.15 -24.21
CA ASP A 182 22.11 2.87 -24.26
C ASP A 182 21.82 2.25 -22.87
N VAL A 183 21.22 3.01 -21.93
CA VAL A 183 20.96 2.52 -20.57
C VAL A 183 19.54 1.94 -20.45
N LYS A 184 19.39 0.60 -20.42
CA LYS A 184 18.15 -0.11 -20.04
C LYS A 184 18.44 -1.24 -19.06
N PRO A 185 18.31 -1.02 -17.75
CA PRO A 185 17.54 -2.03 -17.02
C PRO A 185 16.76 -1.41 -15.86
N LEU A 186 15.43 -1.50 -15.93
CA LEU A 186 14.58 -1.51 -14.74
C LEU A 186 13.64 -2.71 -14.88
N GLY A 187 13.11 -3.18 -13.76
CA GLY A 187 12.41 -4.45 -13.68
C GLY A 187 10.91 -4.30 -13.49
N LEU A 188 10.31 -5.37 -12.97
CA LEU A 188 8.97 -5.28 -12.42
C LEU A 188 9.02 -4.55 -11.09
N ILE A 189 8.07 -3.66 -10.87
CA ILE A 189 7.78 -3.09 -9.56
C ILE A 189 6.38 -3.53 -9.17
N ILE A 190 6.21 -3.89 -7.90
CA ILE A 190 4.96 -4.44 -7.37
C ILE A 190 4.51 -3.53 -6.24
N TYR A 191 3.27 -3.06 -6.33
CA TYR A 191 2.62 -2.27 -5.31
C TYR A 191 1.60 -3.12 -4.58
N HIS A 192 1.58 -3.04 -3.26
CA HIS A 192 0.48 -3.51 -2.44
C HIS A 192 -0.42 -2.33 -2.12
N VAL A 193 -1.71 -2.44 -2.46
CA VAL A 193 -2.69 -1.38 -2.25
C VAL A 193 -3.75 -1.88 -1.27
N ASP A 194 -4.08 -1.05 -0.29
CA ASP A 194 -5.26 -1.21 0.56
C ASP A 194 -6.08 0.07 0.55
N GLU A 195 -7.19 0.08 -0.20
CA GLU A 195 -8.09 1.24 -0.29
C GLU A 195 -8.85 1.55 1.00
N SER A 196 -8.92 0.60 1.95
CA SER A 196 -9.57 0.80 3.24
C SER A 196 -8.70 1.57 4.24
N GLU A 197 -7.38 1.58 4.03
CA GLU A 197 -6.46 2.37 4.82
C GLU A 197 -6.62 3.86 4.45
N ASN A 198 -6.79 4.71 5.45
CA ASN A 198 -6.95 6.16 5.25
C ASN A 198 -5.67 6.93 5.61
N ASP A 199 -4.70 6.26 6.24
CA ASP A 199 -3.43 6.83 6.61
C ASP A 199 -2.35 6.61 5.55
N TRP A 200 -1.68 7.70 5.19
CA TRP A 200 -0.52 7.71 4.30
C TRP A 200 0.80 7.65 5.07
N ASN A 201 0.73 7.68 6.40
CA ASN A 201 1.85 7.86 7.32
C ASN A 201 2.08 6.63 8.22
N GLN A 202 1.41 5.52 7.95
CA GLN A 202 1.50 4.31 8.76
C GLN A 202 2.54 3.36 8.16
N GLU A 203 3.79 3.42 8.62
CA GLU A 203 4.84 2.55 8.08
C GLU A 203 4.70 1.11 8.63
N GLY A 204 5.03 0.11 7.82
CA GLY A 204 4.98 -1.30 8.21
C GLY A 204 6.17 -2.09 7.69
N TYR A 205 6.99 -2.64 8.59
CA TYR A 205 8.21 -3.36 8.20
C TYR A 205 8.68 -4.37 9.26
N PRO A 206 9.45 -5.40 8.87
CA PRO A 206 10.03 -6.37 9.80
C PRO A 206 10.89 -5.72 10.89
N GLY A 207 10.62 -6.06 12.15
CA GLY A 207 11.36 -5.54 13.30
C GLY A 207 10.96 -4.12 13.73
N GLN A 208 9.80 -3.62 13.26
CA GLN A 208 9.22 -2.38 13.76
C GLN A 208 9.00 -2.45 15.28
N THR A 209 9.41 -1.40 15.99
CA THR A 209 9.30 -1.29 17.45
C THR A 209 8.20 -0.31 17.84
N GLY A 210 7.67 -0.41 19.05
CA GLY A 210 6.67 0.54 19.57
C GLY A 210 5.22 0.08 19.47
N PHE A 211 4.99 -1.16 19.02
CA PHE A 211 3.67 -1.78 18.92
C PHE A 211 3.59 -3.02 19.82
N THR A 212 2.40 -3.32 20.34
CA THR A 212 2.15 -4.50 21.18
C THR A 212 2.40 -5.79 20.39
N ASP A 213 1.96 -5.83 19.14
CA ASP A 213 2.21 -6.93 18.23
C ASP A 213 3.29 -6.54 17.20
N PRO A 214 4.25 -7.43 16.90
CA PRO A 214 5.24 -7.15 15.88
C PRO A 214 4.62 -7.19 14.49
N TRP A 215 5.16 -6.42 13.55
CA TRP A 215 4.79 -6.52 12.14
C TRP A 215 5.04 -7.95 11.60
N PRO A 216 4.15 -8.53 10.76
CA PRO A 216 2.95 -7.91 10.17
C PRO A 216 1.68 -7.96 11.04
N ASN A 217 1.73 -8.51 12.26
CA ASN A 217 0.53 -8.70 13.09
C ASN A 217 -0.09 -7.39 13.59
N ASN A 218 0.67 -6.29 13.63
CA ASN A 218 0.11 -4.96 13.90
C ASN A 218 -0.73 -4.40 12.73
N GLY A 219 -0.68 -5.03 11.55
CA GLY A 219 -1.42 -4.60 10.37
C GLY A 219 -0.94 -3.27 9.79
N ASN A 220 0.22 -2.77 10.21
CA ASN A 220 0.72 -1.50 9.69
C ASN A 220 1.20 -1.68 8.25
N HIS A 221 0.80 -0.76 7.38
CA HIS A 221 1.30 -0.60 6.02
C HIS A 221 0.79 0.74 5.48
N TYR A 222 1.45 1.29 4.46
CA TYR A 222 0.88 2.44 3.75
C TYR A 222 -0.37 2.01 2.97
N LYS A 223 -1.25 2.97 2.67
CA LYS A 223 -2.34 2.76 1.70
C LYS A 223 -1.84 2.18 0.37
N VAL A 224 -0.68 2.67 -0.09
CA VAL A 224 0.04 2.15 -1.25
C VAL A 224 1.50 1.92 -0.84
N SER A 225 1.89 0.67 -0.69
CA SER A 225 3.26 0.26 -0.36
C SER A 225 3.96 -0.30 -1.59
N VAL A 226 5.25 -0.02 -1.71
CA VAL A 226 6.11 -0.69 -2.70
C VAL A 226 6.66 -1.96 -2.06
N LEU A 227 6.41 -3.11 -2.68
CA LEU A 227 6.98 -4.37 -2.21
C LEU A 227 8.44 -4.46 -2.67
N GLN A 228 9.33 -3.78 -1.94
CA GLN A 228 10.76 -3.67 -2.23
C GLN A 228 11.44 -5.04 -2.37
N ALA A 229 11.87 -5.40 -3.59
CA ALA A 229 12.31 -6.76 -3.90
C ALA A 229 13.49 -7.27 -3.04
N ASP A 230 14.35 -6.38 -2.56
CA ASP A 230 15.49 -6.72 -1.70
C ASP A 230 15.13 -6.97 -0.22
N GLY A 231 13.89 -6.69 0.19
CA GLY A 231 13.43 -6.85 1.57
C GLY A 231 14.04 -5.88 2.58
N ASN A 232 14.64 -4.77 2.14
CA ASN A 232 15.28 -3.81 3.04
C ASN A 232 14.32 -2.77 3.64
N TYR A 233 13.15 -2.55 3.02
CA TYR A 233 12.13 -1.59 3.49
C TYR A 233 12.70 -0.18 3.68
N HIS A 234 13.54 0.27 2.75
CA HIS A 234 14.18 1.60 2.83
C HIS A 234 13.15 2.75 2.89
N LEU A 235 12.01 2.60 2.21
CA LEU A 235 10.94 3.60 2.18
C LEU A 235 10.23 3.71 3.52
N GLU A 236 9.85 2.59 4.12
CA GLU A 236 9.20 2.53 5.43
C GLU A 236 10.16 2.88 6.57
N ARG A 237 11.46 2.58 6.44
CA ARG A 237 12.48 2.93 7.44
C ARG A 237 13.01 4.36 7.30
N GLY A 238 12.65 5.06 6.22
CA GLY A 238 13.13 6.41 5.96
C GLY A 238 14.63 6.50 5.65
N SER A 239 15.26 5.41 5.22
CA SER A 239 16.69 5.35 4.99
C SER A 239 17.09 5.63 3.53
N SER A 240 16.17 5.48 2.58
CA SER A 240 16.34 5.91 1.18
C SER A 240 14.97 6.19 0.53
N GLN A 241 14.95 6.86 -0.62
CA GLN A 241 13.74 7.09 -1.43
C GLN A 241 13.50 5.98 -2.47
N GLY A 242 14.13 4.82 -2.28
CA GLY A 242 14.18 3.68 -3.20
C GLY A 242 15.54 3.54 -3.90
N ASP A 243 15.81 2.35 -4.41
CA ASP A 243 17.04 1.99 -5.13
C ASP A 243 16.82 0.90 -6.20
N ARG A 244 17.89 0.55 -6.93
CA ARG A 244 17.78 -0.39 -8.06
C ARG A 244 17.46 -1.83 -7.66
N PHE A 245 17.66 -2.22 -6.40
CA PHE A 245 17.40 -3.57 -5.90
C PHE A 245 15.94 -3.75 -5.45
N ASP A 246 15.14 -2.69 -5.43
CA ASP A 246 13.69 -2.77 -5.21
C ASP A 246 12.92 -3.38 -6.41
N PHE A 247 13.56 -3.50 -7.57
CA PHE A 247 12.95 -4.04 -8.79
C PHE A 247 13.14 -5.55 -8.90
N TYR A 248 12.04 -6.27 -9.16
CA TYR A 248 12.09 -7.70 -9.44
C TYR A 248 12.56 -7.96 -10.88
N ARG A 249 13.53 -8.86 -11.03
CA ARG A 249 14.13 -9.24 -12.33
C ARG A 249 14.95 -10.52 -12.20
N GLY A 250 14.96 -11.30 -13.26
CA GLY A 250 15.72 -12.55 -13.38
C GLY A 250 17.09 -12.43 -14.05
N ASP A 251 17.68 -11.23 -14.07
CA ASP A 251 19.04 -11.04 -14.60
C ASP A 251 20.07 -11.71 -13.71
N ALA A 252 21.15 -12.23 -14.29
CA ALA A 252 22.26 -12.76 -13.53
C ALA A 252 22.99 -11.64 -12.76
N GLY A 253 22.98 -11.70 -11.44
CA GLY A 253 23.67 -10.75 -10.57
C GLY A 253 23.31 -10.95 -9.10
N ALA A 254 24.23 -10.62 -8.19
CA ALA A 254 23.94 -10.66 -6.76
C ALA A 254 22.95 -9.53 -6.40
N GLY A 255 21.95 -9.84 -5.59
CA GLY A 255 20.99 -8.87 -5.06
C GLY A 255 19.72 -8.66 -5.88
N TYR A 256 19.60 -9.24 -7.08
CA TYR A 256 18.33 -9.21 -7.83
C TYR A 256 17.44 -10.39 -7.45
N VAL A 257 16.15 -10.09 -7.26
CA VAL A 257 15.14 -11.05 -6.83
C VAL A 257 14.17 -11.32 -7.97
N ASN A 258 13.92 -12.59 -8.27
CA ASN A 258 13.07 -13.04 -9.37
C ASN A 258 11.81 -13.77 -8.91
N LEU A 259 11.49 -13.65 -7.63
CA LEU A 259 10.34 -14.25 -6.99
C LEU A 259 9.76 -13.33 -5.92
N LEU A 260 8.45 -13.28 -5.81
CA LEU A 260 7.72 -12.76 -4.69
C LEU A 260 6.80 -13.87 -4.20
N ASP A 261 7.12 -14.42 -3.04
CA ASP A 261 6.39 -15.54 -2.46
C ASP A 261 5.27 -15.06 -1.54
N HIS A 262 4.50 -16.00 -1.00
CA HIS A 262 3.58 -15.80 0.10
C HIS A 262 4.14 -16.44 1.39
N GLY A 263 3.47 -16.20 2.51
CA GLY A 263 3.80 -16.87 3.77
C GLY A 263 4.74 -16.06 4.66
N GLY A 264 4.79 -16.42 5.95
CA GLY A 264 5.38 -15.54 6.96
C GLY A 264 6.76 -15.89 7.45
N THR A 265 7.06 -15.34 8.63
CA THR A 265 8.39 -15.13 9.24
C THR A 265 9.58 -15.40 8.32
N GLY A 266 10.02 -14.37 7.59
CA GLY A 266 11.25 -14.39 6.82
C GLY A 266 11.09 -14.20 5.31
N PHE A 267 9.87 -14.31 4.78
CA PHE A 267 9.54 -13.97 3.40
C PHE A 267 8.81 -12.63 3.37
N PHE A 268 9.58 -11.54 3.41
CA PHE A 268 9.03 -10.18 3.41
C PHE A 268 9.90 -9.28 2.52
N PRO A 269 9.32 -8.50 1.59
CA PRO A 269 7.88 -8.45 1.28
C PRO A 269 7.33 -9.76 0.72
N ASN A 270 6.01 -9.88 0.75
CA ASN A 270 5.28 -11.03 0.22
C ASN A 270 3.94 -10.60 -0.37
N THR A 271 3.21 -11.57 -0.92
CA THR A 271 1.86 -11.37 -1.48
C THR A 271 0.75 -11.53 -0.42
N ASP A 272 1.05 -11.66 0.86
CA ASP A 272 -0.01 -11.81 1.86
C ASP A 272 -0.80 -10.50 2.02
N SER A 273 -2.05 -10.60 2.48
CA SER A 273 -2.82 -9.43 2.92
C SER A 273 -2.20 -8.86 4.20
N TYR A 274 -2.06 -7.54 4.26
CA TYR A 274 -1.59 -6.82 5.46
C TYR A 274 -2.73 -6.19 6.25
N ARG A 275 -3.93 -6.10 5.65
CA ARG A 275 -5.11 -5.55 6.30
C ARG A 275 -5.45 -6.27 7.60
N GLY A 276 -5.58 -5.47 8.67
CA GLY A 276 -6.04 -5.96 9.97
C GLY A 276 -5.05 -6.85 10.72
N GLY A 277 -3.80 -6.92 10.27
CA GLY A 277 -2.74 -7.67 10.95
C GLY A 277 -2.98 -9.17 11.01
N ILE A 278 -3.92 -9.70 10.22
CA ILE A 278 -4.24 -11.12 10.21
C ILE A 278 -3.23 -11.82 9.32
N TYR A 279 -2.02 -11.98 9.86
CA TYR A 279 -1.09 -12.97 9.37
C TYR A 279 -1.73 -14.35 9.48
N ASN A 280 -2.14 -14.90 8.35
CA ASN A 280 -2.65 -16.27 8.30
C ASN A 280 -1.50 -17.20 7.96
N ALA A 281 -0.68 -17.54 8.97
CA ALA A 281 0.31 -18.61 8.85
C ALA A 281 -0.34 -19.87 8.25
N GLY A 282 -0.04 -20.17 6.98
CA GLY A 282 -0.56 -21.35 6.29
C GLY A 282 -1.81 -21.16 5.42
N ARG A 283 -2.28 -19.92 5.16
CA ARG A 283 -3.16 -19.72 4.00
C ARG A 283 -2.34 -19.83 2.71
N PRO A 284 -2.86 -20.53 1.68
CA PRO A 284 -2.28 -20.42 0.35
C PRO A 284 -2.37 -18.96 -0.11
N GLY A 285 -1.25 -18.37 -0.47
CA GLY A 285 -1.17 -17.02 -1.04
C GLY A 285 -0.69 -17.09 -2.50
N HIS A 286 -0.77 -15.95 -3.19
CA HIS A 286 -0.31 -15.89 -4.58
C HIS A 286 1.22 -15.93 -4.64
N ARG A 287 1.78 -16.39 -5.74
CA ARG A 287 3.23 -16.30 -5.96
C ARG A 287 3.51 -15.71 -7.31
N ILE A 288 4.49 -14.83 -7.37
CA ILE A 288 4.97 -14.23 -8.62
C ILE A 288 6.37 -14.77 -8.82
N LEU A 289 6.54 -15.69 -9.75
CA LEU A 289 7.72 -16.53 -9.89
C LEU A 289 8.28 -16.41 -11.31
N ASN A 290 9.47 -16.97 -11.52
CA ASN A 290 10.10 -17.05 -12.84
C ASN A 290 10.13 -15.69 -13.55
N ILE A 291 10.35 -14.61 -12.78
CA ILE A 291 10.42 -13.27 -13.32
C ILE A 291 11.64 -13.22 -14.23
N GLY A 292 11.41 -12.91 -15.50
CA GLY A 292 12.44 -12.89 -16.53
C GLY A 292 13.46 -11.76 -16.34
N PRO A 293 14.55 -11.76 -17.12
CA PRO A 293 15.49 -10.65 -17.17
C PRO A 293 14.80 -9.35 -17.61
N SER A 294 15.36 -8.19 -17.21
CA SER A 294 14.83 -6.88 -17.61
C SER A 294 14.73 -6.77 -19.13
N SER A 295 13.51 -6.56 -19.65
CA SER A 295 13.24 -6.50 -21.09
C SER A 295 12.06 -5.56 -21.41
N ASP A 296 11.86 -5.21 -22.70
CA ASP A 296 10.77 -4.33 -23.15
C ASP A 296 9.42 -5.08 -23.11
N SER A 297 9.44 -6.35 -22.71
CA SER A 297 8.30 -7.19 -22.45
C SER A 297 8.73 -8.26 -21.44
N MET A 298 8.70 -7.92 -20.15
CA MET A 298 9.09 -8.85 -19.10
C MET A 298 8.04 -9.94 -18.93
N SER A 299 8.50 -11.19 -18.78
CA SER A 299 7.64 -12.33 -18.49
C SER A 299 7.71 -12.68 -17.00
N PHE A 300 6.62 -13.16 -16.44
CA PHE A 300 6.58 -13.74 -15.10
C PHE A 300 5.44 -14.76 -15.01
N TYR A 301 5.54 -15.70 -14.08
CA TYR A 301 4.50 -16.67 -13.80
C TYR A 301 3.76 -16.26 -12.53
N VAL A 302 2.43 -16.19 -12.59
CA VAL A 302 1.61 -16.07 -11.39
C VAL A 302 1.08 -17.45 -11.03
N GLU A 303 1.30 -17.86 -9.80
CA GLU A 303 0.61 -18.98 -9.16
C GLU A 303 -0.48 -18.40 -8.28
N MET A 304 -1.75 -18.49 -8.72
CA MET A 304 -2.88 -18.04 -7.91
C MET A 304 -3.08 -18.97 -6.72
N ALA A 305 -3.38 -18.40 -5.56
CA ALA A 305 -3.82 -19.17 -4.40
C ALA A 305 -5.02 -20.06 -4.79
N PRO A 306 -5.03 -21.36 -4.42
CA PRO A 306 -6.23 -22.18 -4.58
C PRO A 306 -7.47 -21.50 -4.00
N PRO A 307 -8.63 -21.65 -4.65
CA PRO A 307 -9.87 -21.05 -4.18
C PRO A 307 -10.14 -21.51 -2.75
N THR A 308 -10.47 -20.56 -1.87
CA THR A 308 -10.88 -20.89 -0.50
C THR A 308 -12.16 -21.72 -0.64
N ALA A 309 -12.16 -22.96 -0.13
CA ALA A 309 -13.36 -23.79 -0.14
C ALA A 309 -14.53 -22.98 0.46
N PRO A 310 -15.75 -23.04 -0.11
CA PRO A 310 -16.90 -22.38 0.49
C PRO A 310 -17.04 -22.84 1.95
N PRO A 311 -17.52 -21.98 2.86
CA PRO A 311 -17.75 -22.39 4.24
C PRO A 311 -18.56 -23.68 4.24
N THR A 312 -18.04 -24.73 4.88
CA THR A 312 -18.80 -25.96 5.13
C THR A 312 -20.13 -25.53 5.73
N GLU A 313 -21.24 -25.85 5.07
CA GLU A 313 -22.57 -25.56 5.58
C GLU A 313 -22.63 -26.04 7.03
N ALA A 314 -23.06 -25.16 7.94
CA ALA A 314 -23.24 -25.53 9.33
C ALA A 314 -24.09 -26.81 9.39
N PRO A 315 -23.75 -27.79 10.25
CA PRO A 315 -24.54 -29.01 10.36
C PRO A 315 -25.99 -28.61 10.60
N THR A 316 -26.85 -28.94 9.64
CA THR A 316 -28.30 -28.78 9.77
C THR A 316 -28.76 -29.95 10.62
N ASP A 317 -28.50 -29.88 11.92
CA ASP A 317 -29.17 -30.75 12.87
C ASP A 317 -30.60 -30.23 13.00
N ASP A 318 -31.48 -30.72 12.12
CA ASP A 318 -32.92 -30.65 12.36
C ASP A 318 -33.21 -31.24 13.75
N PRO A 319 -33.97 -30.53 14.61
CA PRO A 319 -34.33 -31.09 15.90
C PRO A 319 -35.16 -32.35 15.65
N THR A 320 -34.62 -33.48 16.10
CA THR A 320 -35.30 -34.78 16.09
C THR A 320 -36.66 -34.61 16.75
N SER A 321 -37.73 -34.95 16.02
CA SER A 321 -39.11 -34.93 16.49
C SER A 321 -39.24 -35.63 17.85
N ALA A 322 -39.88 -34.96 18.81
CA ALA A 322 -40.10 -35.44 20.17
C ALA A 322 -40.75 -36.84 20.20
N PRO A 323 -40.34 -37.74 21.11
CA PRO A 323 -40.95 -39.05 21.22
C PRO A 323 -42.38 -38.93 21.76
N THR A 324 -43.35 -39.41 20.97
CA THR A 324 -44.73 -39.61 21.42
C THR A 324 -44.87 -41.04 21.90
N GLU A 325 -44.71 -41.29 23.21
CA GLU A 325 -45.34 -42.46 23.83
C GLU A 325 -45.93 -42.10 25.20
N ALA A 326 -47.22 -42.42 25.37
CA ALA A 326 -47.98 -42.25 26.59
C ALA A 326 -47.66 -43.39 27.58
N PRO A 327 -47.61 -43.12 28.90
CA PRO A 327 -47.34 -44.17 29.88
C PRO A 327 -48.61 -45.00 30.14
N THR A 328 -48.54 -46.32 29.91
CA THR A 328 -49.61 -47.25 30.30
C THR A 328 -49.03 -48.37 31.15
N THR A 329 -49.30 -48.33 32.46
CA THR A 329 -49.77 -49.40 33.37
C THR A 329 -49.24 -49.23 34.80
N ALA A 330 -50.15 -49.52 35.74
CA ALA A 330 -50.10 -49.28 37.18
C ALA A 330 -49.30 -50.35 37.96
N PRO A 331 -48.92 -50.10 39.24
CA PRO A 331 -48.01 -50.96 39.99
C PRO A 331 -48.77 -52.09 40.69
N THR A 332 -48.12 -53.24 40.91
CA THR A 332 -48.66 -54.30 41.76
C THR A 332 -47.55 -54.92 42.62
N GLU A 333 -47.81 -54.86 43.94
CA GLU A 333 -47.24 -55.62 45.06
C GLU A 333 -46.01 -55.06 45.82
N GLY A 334 -46.24 -54.75 47.11
CA GLY A 334 -45.27 -54.88 48.21
C GLY A 334 -45.73 -56.01 49.16
N PRO A 335 -45.29 -56.11 50.44
CA PRO A 335 -44.18 -55.45 51.15
C PRO A 335 -43.28 -56.49 51.88
N THR A 336 -42.73 -56.13 53.06
CA THR A 336 -41.96 -56.88 54.11
C THR A 336 -40.42 -56.75 53.96
N GLU A 337 -39.61 -56.23 54.90
CA GLU A 337 -39.67 -56.06 56.37
C GLU A 337 -38.93 -54.77 56.84
N ALA A 338 -39.25 -54.32 58.06
CA ALA A 338 -38.59 -53.26 58.84
C ALA A 338 -37.98 -53.90 60.12
N PRO A 339 -37.48 -53.15 61.12
CA PRO A 339 -36.51 -52.05 61.16
C PRO A 339 -35.39 -52.31 62.21
N ALA A 340 -34.31 -51.53 62.23
CA ALA A 340 -33.55 -51.33 63.48
C ALA A 340 -32.67 -50.06 63.47
N GLY A 341 -32.95 -49.15 64.41
CA GLY A 341 -31.94 -48.33 65.09
C GLY A 341 -31.77 -46.86 64.65
N GLY A 342 -32.48 -45.94 65.31
CA GLY A 342 -32.04 -44.53 65.46
C GLY A 342 -31.09 -44.38 66.67
N PRO A 343 -30.96 -43.20 67.32
CA PRO A 343 -31.15 -41.80 66.92
C PRO A 343 -29.78 -41.04 66.99
N THR A 344 -29.59 -39.76 66.64
CA THR A 344 -29.87 -38.59 67.50
C THR A 344 -29.10 -37.35 66.98
N VAL A 345 -29.75 -36.18 67.11
CA VAL A 345 -29.29 -34.76 67.21
C VAL A 345 -28.80 -33.91 66.02
N THR A 346 -29.67 -32.94 65.72
CA THR A 346 -29.56 -31.57 65.13
C THR A 346 -28.85 -30.55 66.08
N PRO A 347 -28.93 -29.21 65.88
CA PRO A 347 -28.57 -28.33 64.74
C PRO A 347 -27.75 -27.08 65.19
N THR A 348 -27.14 -26.31 64.28
CA THR A 348 -26.93 -24.83 64.30
C THR A 348 -25.89 -24.52 63.21
N GLY A 349 -25.95 -23.50 62.35
CA GLY A 349 -26.64 -22.22 62.30
C GLY A 349 -25.65 -21.29 61.55
N GLY A 350 -26.07 -20.62 60.47
CA GLY A 350 -25.32 -19.46 59.96
C GLY A 350 -25.55 -18.23 60.85
N PRO A 351 -25.28 -16.99 60.41
CA PRO A 351 -24.37 -16.52 59.36
C PRO A 351 -23.42 -15.40 59.88
N ALA A 352 -22.40 -15.04 59.09
CA ALA A 352 -21.87 -13.68 58.91
C ALA A 352 -20.83 -13.70 57.78
#